data_AF-A0A482W0Q8-F1
#
_entry.id   AF-A0A482W0Q8-F1
#
_cell.length_a   1.000
_cell.length_b   1.000
_cell.length_c   1.000
_cell.angle_alpha   90.00
_cell.angle_beta   90.00
_cell.angle_gamma   90.00
#
_symmetry.space_group_name_H-M   'P 1'
#
loop_
_entity.id
_entity.type
_entity.pdbx_description
1 polymer ?
#
loop_
_entity_poly.entity_id
_entity_poly.type
_entity_poly.pdbx_seq_one_letter_code
_entity_poly.pdbx_strand_id
1 'polypeptide(L)'
;MAAPESPLYLVSKSEDKQALKVLHYLRRKTSEDHQKELEEIKKHLNDLKLGTFLDIFRTRASIKALVYSILLTNFQQFSGINVITFFTQNIFNATGSTISPEICCIIVGTVQFFASFGTPLCADRFGRRKLLLTVVPGAAIAEIVLGVYFFLQKNGDDVSSVGWLPIVSMRI
;
A
#
# COMPACT_ATOMS: atom_id res chain seq x y z
N MET A 1 2.13 22.62 -20.38
CA MET A 1 1.60 21.53 -21.23
C MET A 1 0.90 20.57 -20.27
N ALA A 2 -0.43 20.49 -20.32
CA ALA A 2 -1.22 19.66 -19.40
C ALA A 2 -0.88 18.18 -19.63
N ALA A 3 -0.93 17.36 -18.57
CA ALA A 3 -0.69 15.92 -18.67
C ALA A 3 -1.59 15.32 -19.77
N PRO A 4 -1.03 14.52 -20.69
CA PRO A 4 -1.83 13.92 -21.75
C PRO A 4 -2.84 12.93 -21.17
N GLU A 5 -3.98 12.81 -21.84
CA GLU A 5 -5.01 11.83 -21.49
C GLU A 5 -4.46 10.39 -21.54
N SER A 6 -5.05 9.50 -20.74
CA SER A 6 -4.60 8.10 -20.67
C SER A 6 -4.72 7.41 -22.05
N PRO A 7 -3.66 6.75 -22.56
CA PRO A 7 -3.72 5.99 -23.81
C PRO A 7 -4.86 4.96 -23.82
N LEU A 8 -5.14 4.34 -22.66
CA LEU A 8 -6.25 3.39 -22.49
C LEU A 8 -7.61 4.04 -22.74
N TYR A 9 -7.78 5.28 -22.25
CA TYR A 9 -9.01 6.04 -22.45
C TYR A 9 -9.20 6.41 -23.93
N LEU A 10 -8.16 6.87 -24.60
CA LEU A 10 -8.21 7.23 -26.03
C LEU A 10 -8.50 6.02 -26.91
N VAL A 11 -7.92 4.85 -26.61
CA VAL A 11 -8.25 3.60 -27.31
C VAL A 11 -9.68 3.17 -27.04
N SER A 12 -10.20 3.34 -25.81
CA SER A 12 -11.60 3.02 -25.48
C SER A 12 -12.62 3.90 -26.22
N LYS A 13 -12.22 5.10 -26.65
CA LYS A 13 -13.01 6.00 -27.50
C LYS A 13 -12.80 5.78 -29.01
N SER A 14 -12.02 4.77 -29.40
CA SER A 14 -11.62 4.50 -30.79
C SER A 14 -10.78 5.63 -31.42
N GLU A 15 -10.08 6.43 -30.61
CA GLU A 15 -9.22 7.53 -31.07
C GLU A 15 -7.73 7.11 -31.17
N ASP A 16 -7.48 6.08 -31.96
CA ASP A 16 -6.16 5.43 -32.08
C ASP A 16 -5.01 6.35 -32.47
N LYS A 17 -5.27 7.33 -33.36
CA LYS A 17 -4.26 8.30 -33.81
C LYS A 17 -3.80 9.21 -32.68
N GLN A 18 -4.71 9.55 -31.75
CA GLN A 18 -4.36 10.35 -30.58
C GLN A 18 -3.66 9.49 -29.54
N ALA A 19 -4.14 8.25 -29.32
CA ALA A 19 -3.48 7.28 -28.45
C ALA A 19 -2.01 7.05 -28.86
N LEU A 20 -1.73 6.90 -30.15
CA LEU A 20 -0.36 6.78 -30.67
C LEU A 20 0.49 8.02 -30.39
N LYS A 21 -0.04 9.23 -30.62
CA LYS A 21 0.68 10.48 -30.30
C LYS A 21 1.02 10.57 -28.81
N VAL A 22 0.10 10.16 -27.94
CA VAL A 22 0.34 10.12 -26.50
C VAL A 22 1.36 9.03 -26.14
N LEU A 23 1.28 7.85 -26.74
CA LEU A 23 2.27 6.78 -26.53
C LEU A 23 3.68 7.21 -26.97
N HIS A 24 3.78 7.92 -28.10
CA HIS A 24 5.03 8.54 -28.56
C HIS A 24 5.57 9.60 -27.59
N TYR A 25 4.68 10.39 -26.99
CA TYR A 25 5.06 11.41 -26.01
C TYR A 25 5.47 10.80 -24.66
N LEU A 26 4.75 9.77 -24.19
CA LEU A 26 4.97 9.15 -22.88
C LEU A 26 6.13 8.15 -22.88
N ARG A 27 6.42 7.50 -24.02
CA ARG A 27 7.43 6.44 -24.11
C ARG A 27 8.46 6.75 -25.20
N ARG A 28 9.74 6.80 -24.82
CA ARG A 28 10.88 6.79 -25.76
C ARG A 28 11.11 5.38 -26.32
N LYS A 29 10.20 4.90 -27.16
CA LYS A 29 10.34 3.64 -27.92
C LYS A 29 10.24 3.91 -29.42
N THR A 30 10.54 2.88 -30.22
CA THR A 30 10.41 2.91 -31.68
C THR A 30 8.95 2.89 -32.09
N SER A 31 8.60 3.51 -33.22
CA SER A 31 7.22 3.57 -33.72
C SER A 31 6.55 2.20 -33.90
N GLU A 32 7.32 1.15 -34.19
CA GLU A 32 6.82 -0.23 -34.27
C GLU A 32 6.37 -0.79 -32.92
N ASP A 33 7.07 -0.44 -31.83
CA ASP A 33 6.71 -0.87 -30.48
C ASP A 33 5.45 -0.15 -29.98
N HIS A 34 5.27 1.11 -30.37
CA HIS A 34 4.06 1.86 -30.05
C HIS A 34 2.83 1.29 -30.76
N GLN A 35 2.99 0.81 -31.99
CA GLN A 35 1.92 0.16 -32.75
C GLN A 35 1.53 -1.19 -32.11
N LYS A 36 2.52 -2.00 -31.73
CA LYS A 36 2.29 -3.27 -31.02
C LYS A 36 1.59 -3.04 -29.68
N GLU A 37 2.04 -2.05 -28.92
CA GLU A 37 1.43 -1.71 -27.64
C GLU A 37 -0.02 -1.22 -27.80
N LEU A 38 -0.31 -0.44 -28.85
CA LEU A 38 -1.68 -0.04 -29.17
C LEU A 38 -2.57 -1.27 -29.47
N GLU A 39 -2.06 -2.23 -30.23
CA GLU A 39 -2.78 -3.48 -30.53
C GLU A 39 -2.98 -4.35 -29.28
N GLU A 40 -1.98 -4.45 -28.41
CA GLU A 40 -2.09 -5.14 -27.12
C GLU A 40 -3.17 -4.49 -26.24
N ILE A 41 -3.19 -3.15 -26.18
CA ILE A 41 -4.20 -2.39 -25.43
C ILE A 41 -5.59 -2.64 -26.02
N LYS A 42 -5.75 -2.59 -27.35
CA LYS A 42 -7.03 -2.90 -28.02
C LYS A 42 -7.50 -4.32 -27.74
N LYS A 43 -6.59 -5.29 -27.79
CA LYS A 43 -6.89 -6.68 -27.47
C LYS A 43 -7.34 -6.81 -26.01
N HIS A 44 -6.62 -6.18 -25.08
CA HIS A 44 -6.99 -6.14 -23.68
C HIS A 44 -8.36 -5.50 -23.45
N LEU A 45 -8.70 -4.41 -24.13
CA LEU A 45 -9.99 -3.73 -24.01
C LEU A 45 -11.14 -4.50 -24.65
N ASN A 46 -10.88 -5.26 -25.73
CA ASN A 46 -11.89 -6.15 -26.30
C ASN A 46 -12.16 -7.36 -25.40
N ASP A 47 -11.12 -7.89 -24.75
CA ASP A 47 -11.25 -8.98 -23.77
C ASP A 47 -11.88 -8.47 -22.45
N LEU A 48 -11.53 -7.25 -22.04
CA LEU A 48 -12.12 -6.51 -20.93
C LEU A 48 -13.31 -5.68 -21.44
N LYS A 49 -14.41 -6.35 -21.81
CA LYS A 49 -15.71 -5.64 -21.87
C LYS A 49 -15.84 -4.84 -20.59
N LEU A 50 -15.89 -3.50 -20.69
CA LEU A 50 -15.93 -2.55 -19.57
C LEU A 50 -16.77 -3.12 -18.43
N GLY A 51 -16.07 -3.69 -17.44
CA GLY A 51 -16.70 -4.51 -16.43
C GLY A 51 -17.58 -3.63 -15.57
N THR A 52 -18.85 -3.98 -15.43
CA THR A 52 -19.73 -3.34 -14.44
C THR A 52 -19.24 -3.73 -13.05
N PHE A 53 -19.54 -2.97 -11.99
CA PHE A 53 -19.24 -3.37 -10.60
C PHE A 53 -19.70 -4.80 -10.26
N LEU A 54 -20.73 -5.30 -10.96
CA LEU A 54 -21.25 -6.66 -10.86
C LEU A 54 -20.35 -7.73 -11.51
N ASP A 55 -19.48 -7.39 -12.46
CA ASP A 55 -18.56 -8.34 -13.10
C ASP A 55 -17.46 -8.83 -12.13
N ILE A 56 -17.21 -8.10 -11.03
CA ILE A 56 -16.33 -8.56 -9.95
C ILE A 56 -16.88 -9.83 -9.28
N PHE A 57 -18.20 -9.99 -9.24
CA PHE A 57 -18.88 -11.20 -8.72
C PHE A 57 -19.01 -12.32 -9.75
N ARG A 58 -18.57 -12.10 -11.00
CA ARG A 58 -18.78 -13.07 -12.09
C ARG A 58 -17.76 -14.18 -12.11
N THR A 59 -16.55 -13.95 -11.60
CA THR A 59 -15.46 -14.93 -11.62
C THR A 59 -15.02 -15.26 -10.20
N ARG A 60 -14.84 -16.56 -9.90
CA ARG A 60 -14.32 -17.02 -8.60
C ARG A 60 -12.96 -16.40 -8.26
N ALA A 61 -12.13 -16.10 -9.26
CA ALA A 61 -10.85 -15.41 -9.07
C ALA A 61 -11.04 -13.96 -8.59
N SER A 62 -11.94 -13.20 -9.21
CA SER A 62 -12.27 -11.82 -8.85
C SER A 62 -12.90 -11.73 -7.46
N ILE A 63 -13.81 -12.65 -7.11
CA ILE A 63 -14.38 -12.74 -5.76
C ILE A 63 -13.28 -13.03 -4.73
N LYS A 64 -12.39 -13.99 -4.99
CA LYS A 64 -11.26 -14.29 -4.07
C LYS A 64 -10.35 -13.08 -3.91
N ALA A 65 -10.01 -12.40 -5.00
CA ALA A 65 -9.19 -11.19 -4.96
C ALA A 65 -9.86 -10.06 -4.15
N LEU A 66 -11.17 -9.87 -4.33
CA LEU A 66 -11.97 -8.91 -3.57
C LEU A 66 -12.02 -9.28 -2.08
N VAL A 67 -12.29 -10.53 -1.74
CA VAL A 67 -12.29 -11.01 -0.36
C VAL A 67 -10.93 -10.81 0.30
N TYR A 68 -9.83 -11.18 -0.38
CA TYR A 68 -8.49 -10.96 0.16
C TYR A 68 -8.16 -9.48 0.34
N SER A 69 -8.56 -8.63 -0.60
CA SER A 69 -8.32 -7.18 -0.52
C SER A 69 -9.11 -6.54 0.62
N ILE A 70 -10.38 -6.90 0.77
CA ILE A 70 -11.25 -6.44 1.86
C ILE A 70 -10.69 -6.93 3.20
N LEU A 71 -10.36 -8.22 3.31
CA LEU A 71 -9.84 -8.81 4.54
C LEU A 71 -8.53 -8.13 4.94
N LEU A 72 -7.59 -7.99 4.01
CA LEU A 72 -6.30 -7.34 4.24
C LEU A 72 -6.46 -5.88 4.67
N THR A 73 -7.34 -5.13 3.99
CA THR A 73 -7.61 -3.73 4.34
C THR A 73 -8.26 -3.62 5.72
N ASN A 74 -9.21 -4.51 6.04
CA ASN A 74 -9.83 -4.54 7.36
C ASN A 74 -8.81 -4.88 8.45
N PHE A 75 -7.96 -5.90 8.26
CA PHE A 75 -6.90 -6.21 9.22
C PHE A 75 -5.98 -5.01 9.45
N GLN A 76 -5.58 -4.32 8.37
CA GLN A 76 -4.77 -3.11 8.49
C GLN A 76 -5.47 -1.98 9.26
N GLN A 77 -6.80 -1.84 9.11
CA GLN A 77 -7.57 -0.86 9.87
C GLN A 77 -7.74 -1.26 11.34
N PHE A 78 -7.98 -2.55 11.61
CA PHE A 78 -8.13 -3.10 12.97
C PHE A 78 -6.84 -3.05 13.78
N SER A 79 -5.67 -3.06 13.13
CA SER A 79 -4.37 -2.75 13.74
C SER A 79 -4.35 -1.38 14.45
N GLY A 80 -5.29 -0.48 14.10
CA GLY A 80 -5.43 0.80 14.76
C GLY A 80 -4.38 1.82 14.31
N ILE A 81 -3.70 1.58 13.18
CA ILE A 81 -2.67 2.47 12.64
C ILE A 81 -3.16 3.92 12.49
N ASN A 82 -4.44 4.09 12.13
CA ASN A 82 -5.07 5.41 12.05
C ASN A 82 -5.19 6.08 13.42
N VAL A 83 -5.70 5.36 14.43
CA VAL A 83 -5.82 5.88 15.81
C VAL A 83 -4.44 6.28 16.31
N ILE A 84 -3.44 5.44 16.11
CA ILE A 84 -2.11 5.71 16.62
C ILE A 84 -1.47 6.87 15.85
N THR A 85 -1.69 7.01 14.55
CA THR A 85 -1.22 8.18 13.78
C THR A 85 -1.84 9.48 14.29
N PHE A 86 -3.15 9.49 14.57
CA PHE A 86 -3.83 10.68 15.10
C PHE A 86 -3.46 11.00 16.56
N PHE A 87 -3.31 9.98 17.39
CA PHE A 87 -3.04 10.13 18.82
C PHE A 87 -1.56 9.92 19.19
N THR A 88 -0.64 9.90 18.22
CA THR A 88 0.80 9.69 18.43
C THR A 88 1.31 10.64 19.51
N GLN A 89 0.98 11.92 19.43
CA GLN A 89 1.41 12.93 20.40
C GLN A 89 0.91 12.63 21.83
N ASN A 90 -0.36 12.25 21.96
CA ASN A 90 -0.97 11.93 23.26
C ASN A 90 -0.37 10.65 23.86
N ILE A 91 -0.09 9.64 23.04
CA ILE A 91 0.52 8.37 23.46
C ILE A 91 1.96 8.60 23.94
N PHE A 92 2.74 9.43 23.22
CA PHE A 92 4.11 9.76 23.61
C PHE A 92 4.17 10.64 24.87
N ASN A 93 3.21 11.55 25.04
CA ASN A 93 3.08 12.32 26.29
C ASN A 93 2.70 11.42 27.47
N ALA A 94 1.79 10.47 27.26
CA ALA A 94 1.36 9.53 28.30
C ALA A 94 2.46 8.55 28.74
N THR A 95 3.45 8.27 27.88
CA THR A 95 4.60 7.41 28.19
C THR A 95 5.74 8.14 28.92
N GLY A 96 5.56 9.42 29.29
CA GLY A 96 6.54 10.16 30.08
C GLY A 96 7.83 10.49 29.32
N SER A 97 7.77 10.50 27.98
CA SER A 97 8.95 10.76 27.15
C SER A 97 9.45 12.20 27.33
N THR A 98 10.76 12.37 27.45
CA THR A 98 11.46 13.67 27.58
C THR A 98 11.50 14.48 26.28
N ILE A 99 10.89 13.96 25.21
CA ILE A 99 10.92 14.52 23.86
C ILE A 99 9.59 15.25 23.62
N SER A 100 9.66 16.49 23.14
CA SER A 100 8.47 17.28 22.81
C SER A 100 7.58 16.54 21.80
N PRO A 101 6.26 16.48 22.00
CA PRO A 101 5.32 15.73 21.15
C PRO A 101 5.36 16.14 19.67
N GLU A 102 5.74 17.39 19.39
CA GLU A 102 5.99 17.91 18.03
C GLU A 102 7.14 17.17 17.34
N ILE A 103 8.26 16.99 18.04
CA ILE A 103 9.45 16.29 17.53
C ILE A 103 9.14 14.81 17.31
N CYS A 104 8.37 14.18 18.21
CA CYS A 104 7.93 12.79 18.03
C CYS A 104 7.11 12.62 16.74
N CYS A 105 6.19 13.53 16.44
CA CYS A 105 5.40 13.50 15.20
C CYS A 105 6.31 13.61 13.97
N ILE A 106 7.33 14.47 14.02
CA ILE A 106 8.31 14.64 12.92
C ILE A 106 9.14 13.36 12.72
N ILE A 107 9.62 12.72 13.79
CA ILE A 107 10.37 11.44 13.70
C ILE A 107 9.50 10.38 13.04
N VAL A 108 8.26 10.26 13.50
CA VAL A 108 7.27 9.33 12.98
C VAL A 108 7.01 9.54 11.49
N GLY A 109 6.78 10.78 11.07
CA GLY A 109 6.57 11.14 9.68
C GLY A 109 7.81 10.90 8.81
N THR A 110 9.01 11.13 9.36
CA THR A 110 10.28 10.91 8.66
C THR A 110 10.52 9.42 8.40
N VAL A 111 10.30 8.57 9.41
CA VAL A 111 10.40 7.10 9.25
C VAL A 111 9.38 6.61 8.22
N GLN A 112 8.14 7.11 8.29
CA GLN A 112 7.09 6.78 7.31
C GLN A 112 7.49 7.18 5.90
N PHE A 113 8.06 8.38 5.72
CA PHE A 113 8.52 8.87 4.44
C PHE A 113 9.56 7.93 3.83
N PHE A 114 10.64 7.62 4.55
CA PHE A 114 11.67 6.72 4.05
C PHE A 114 11.13 5.30 3.79
N ALA A 115 10.25 4.78 4.64
CA ALA A 115 9.60 3.48 4.43
C ALA A 115 8.74 3.46 3.16
N SER A 116 7.99 4.53 2.88
CA SER A 116 7.16 4.66 1.68
C SER A 116 7.96 4.70 0.39
N PHE A 117 9.19 5.24 0.41
CA PHE A 117 10.11 5.17 -0.74
C PHE A 117 10.79 3.80 -0.87
N GLY A 118 11.18 3.17 0.24
CA GLY A 118 11.83 1.86 0.23
C GLY A 118 10.88 0.73 -0.19
N THR A 119 9.60 0.82 0.16
CA THR A 119 8.59 -0.21 -0.12
C THR A 119 8.46 -0.58 -1.61
N PRO A 120 8.23 0.36 -2.54
CA PRO A 120 8.12 0.04 -3.96
C PRO A 120 9.44 -0.51 -4.53
N LEU A 121 10.59 0.02 -4.11
CA LEU A 121 11.90 -0.47 -4.56
C LEU A 121 12.14 -1.92 -4.13
N CYS A 122 11.79 -2.26 -2.89
CA CYS A 122 11.84 -3.63 -2.40
C CYS A 122 10.81 -4.53 -3.11
N ALA A 123 9.60 -4.03 -3.36
CA ALA A 123 8.54 -4.80 -4.02
C ALA A 123 8.88 -5.13 -5.48
N ASP A 124 9.52 -4.21 -6.19
CA ASP A 124 9.95 -4.41 -7.58
C ASP A 124 11.13 -5.39 -7.65
N ARG A 125 12.02 -5.41 -6.65
CA ARG A 125 13.20 -6.30 -6.62
C ARG A 125 12.89 -7.73 -6.16
N PHE A 126 12.03 -7.90 -5.15
CA PHE A 126 11.71 -9.22 -4.59
C PHE A 126 10.44 -9.85 -5.17
N GLY A 127 9.63 -9.06 -5.89
CA GLY A 127 8.34 -9.45 -6.44
C GLY A 127 7.21 -9.33 -5.41
N ARG A 128 6.13 -8.65 -5.81
CA ARG A 128 4.99 -8.28 -4.95
C ARG A 128 4.40 -9.43 -4.13
N ARG A 129 4.32 -10.63 -4.69
CA ARG A 129 3.74 -11.81 -4.01
C ARG A 129 4.65 -12.35 -2.90
N LYS A 130 5.97 -12.37 -3.11
CA LYS A 130 6.92 -12.86 -2.10
C LYS A 130 7.08 -11.86 -0.96
N LEU A 131 7.02 -10.57 -1.29
CA LEU A 131 7.04 -9.51 -0.28
C LEU A 131 5.80 -9.57 0.62
N LEU A 132 4.60 -9.73 0.05
CA LEU A 132 3.38 -9.89 0.85
C LEU A 132 3.40 -11.16 1.71
N LEU A 133 3.89 -12.28 1.18
CA LEU A 133 3.95 -13.55 1.94
C LEU A 133 4.98 -13.53 3.09
N THR A 134 5.95 -12.62 3.07
CA THR A 134 6.98 -12.52 4.11
C THR A 134 6.66 -11.46 5.15
N VAL A 135 6.13 -10.32 4.73
CA VAL A 135 5.81 -9.19 5.63
C VAL A 135 4.57 -9.47 6.48
N VAL A 136 3.51 -10.03 5.91
CA VAL A 136 2.24 -10.28 6.62
C VAL A 136 2.41 -11.15 7.87
N PRO A 137 3.07 -12.32 7.83
CA PRO A 137 3.30 -13.11 9.05
C PRO A 137 4.26 -12.41 10.03
N GLY A 138 5.22 -11.62 9.54
CA GLY A 138 6.10 -10.81 10.41
C GLY A 138 5.33 -9.76 11.20
N ALA A 139 4.42 -9.03 10.53
CA ALA A 139 3.52 -8.06 11.16
C ALA A 139 2.57 -8.73 12.16
N ALA A 140 1.99 -9.87 11.81
CA ALA A 140 1.11 -10.62 12.72
C ALA A 140 1.83 -11.06 14.02
N ILE A 141 3.07 -11.53 13.90
CA ILE A 141 3.88 -11.90 15.07
C ILE A 141 4.20 -10.66 15.92
N ALA A 142 4.56 -9.55 15.28
CA ALA A 142 4.86 -8.29 15.98
C ALA A 142 3.64 -7.74 16.74
N GLU A 143 2.44 -7.82 16.16
CA GLU A 143 1.19 -7.44 16.82
C GLU A 143 0.82 -8.35 17.99
N ILE A 144 1.05 -9.66 17.88
CA ILE A 144 0.84 -10.61 18.99
C ILE A 144 1.77 -10.28 20.15
N VAL A 145 3.05 -10.02 19.86
CA VAL A 145 4.03 -9.62 20.89
C VAL A 145 3.63 -8.31 21.56
N LEU A 146 3.12 -7.34 20.79
CA LEU A 146 2.61 -6.09 21.33
C LEU A 146 1.37 -6.29 22.22
N GLY A 147 0.44 -7.15 21.80
CA GLY A 147 -0.75 -7.50 22.58
C GLY A 147 -0.37 -8.16 23.92
N VAL A 148 0.63 -9.05 23.92
CA VAL A 148 1.16 -9.67 25.14
C VAL A 148 1.84 -8.64 26.04
N TYR A 149 2.62 -7.71 25.48
CA TYR A 149 3.26 -6.63 26.22
C TYR A 149 2.22 -5.77 26.97
N PHE A 150 1.17 -5.33 26.29
CA PHE A 150 0.10 -4.55 26.94
C PHE A 150 -0.70 -5.36 27.98
N PHE A 151 -0.87 -6.67 27.76
CA PHE A 151 -1.51 -7.56 28.73
C PHE A 151 -0.69 -7.71 30.02
N LEU A 152 0.63 -7.87 29.90
CA LEU A 152 1.55 -7.96 31.05
C LEU A 152 1.66 -6.62 31.78
N GLN A 153 1.71 -5.49 31.06
CA GLN A 153 1.72 -4.16 31.66
C GLN A 153 0.45 -3.89 32.49
N LYS A 154 -0.71 -4.37 32.03
CA LYS A 154 -1.97 -4.26 32.77
C LYS A 154 -2.00 -5.10 34.06
N ASN A 155 -1.22 -6.17 34.12
CA ASN A 155 -1.12 -7.04 35.30
C ASN A 155 -0.08 -6.58 36.34
N GLY A 156 0.62 -5.47 36.08
CA GLY A 156 1.50 -4.81 37.06
C GLY A 156 2.97 -5.26 37.05
N ASP A 157 3.39 -6.02 36.03
CA ASP A 157 4.79 -6.37 35.83
C ASP A 157 5.59 -5.18 35.25
N ASP A 158 6.84 -5.00 35.70
CA ASP A 158 7.69 -3.87 35.31
C ASP A 158 8.29 -4.08 33.90
N VAL A 159 7.57 -3.65 32.87
CA VAL A 159 7.94 -3.81 31.45
C VAL A 159 8.82 -2.65 30.92
N SER A 160 9.33 -1.81 31.82
CA SER A 160 10.10 -0.58 31.52
C SER A 160 11.34 -0.79 30.64
N SER A 161 11.95 -1.99 30.67
CA SER A 161 13.12 -2.35 29.86
C SER A 161 12.80 -2.56 28.35
N VAL A 162 11.52 -2.75 28.01
CA VAL A 162 11.07 -3.11 26.65
C VAL A 162 10.17 -2.06 26.00
N GLY A 163 10.12 -0.83 26.55
CA GLY A 163 9.29 0.27 26.04
C GLY A 163 9.58 0.72 24.60
N TRP A 164 10.70 0.29 24.02
CA TRP A 164 11.03 0.51 22.60
C TRP A 164 10.36 -0.50 21.65
N LEU A 165 9.99 -1.68 22.15
CA LEU A 165 9.42 -2.78 21.36
C LEU A 165 8.05 -2.43 20.76
N PRO A 166 7.13 -1.77 21.51
CA PRO A 166 5.91 -1.22 20.94
C PRO A 166 6.12 -0.25 19.79
N ILE A 167 7.17 0.56 19.88
CA ILE A 167 7.46 1.59 18.88
C ILE A 167 7.93 0.95 17.56
N VAL A 168 8.71 -0.14 17.65
CA VAL A 168 9.20 -0.89 16.49
C VAL A 168 8.11 -1.81 15.91
N SER A 169 7.31 -2.48 16.74
CA SER A 169 6.26 -3.39 16.29
C SER A 169 5.11 -2.67 15.61
N MET A 170 4.81 -1.45 16.03
CA MET A 170 3.71 -0.64 15.48
C MET A 170 4.03 -0.04 14.10
N ARG A 171 5.25 -0.24 13.58
CA ARG A 171 5.73 0.35 12.31
C ARG A 171 6.12 -0.68 11.26
N ILE A 172 5.96 -1.96 11.55
CA ILE A 172 6.08 -3.08 10.61
C ILE A 172 4.71 -3.39 10.02
#